data_AF-A0A951J4V2-F1
#
_entry.id   AF-A0A951J4V2-F1
#
_cell.length_a   1.000
_cell.length_b   1.000
_cell.length_c   1.000
_cell.angle_alpha   90.00
_cell.angle_beta   90.00
_cell.angle_gamma   90.00
#
_symmetry.space_group_name_H-M   'P 1'
#
loop_
_entity.id
_entity.type
_entity.pdbx_description
1 polymer ?
#
loop_
_entity_poly.entity_id
_entity_poly.type
_entity_poly.pdbx_seq_one_letter_code
_entity_poly.pdbx_strand_id
1 'polypeptide(L)'
;MNGESAPRASVPDPVRSTLDEFREQFDLDLHLWTGKDGGARIHLYPEGDDEGGGEEGAVLRTISPRDGPDLEMEIRGAGGEEVEALASVMHGILERTYDFSQEIRFFTYELSERYEEINLLYSISETLGSILRLDDAARVILGEVCDVLGARRGALWTYDEEREVLQLAASVGEEGLMGPLRTDDPDAVTAQVFREGRSMIVTREGAPTETLQGVDLGEADTFLSVPIRYSPPAGEPRTVGVINLIGRKHGGRFTASDQKLLSAIASQVGAALENNRLIQESLAQERVAREMELAHNLQMKLLPAVDKFDGAQVAARVEPADSVGGDFYHLLKLSEGRVGVMIGDVSGHGFPAALIMALAISAATIYASEFGEPAKVLRHMNDALSDELESTEMYLTLCYAVIDPERSKVAYSNAGHPHAFVLHGDGECTRLGAT
;
A
#
# COMPACT_ATOMS: atom_id res chain seq x y z
N MET A 1 16.18 -8.27 -36.78
CA MET A 1 17.43 -7.74 -37.34
C MET A 1 18.09 -6.98 -36.20
N ASN A 2 19.19 -7.39 -35.57
CA ASN A 2 20.32 -8.21 -35.99
C ASN A 2 20.54 -9.38 -35.03
N GLY A 3 20.97 -10.53 -35.55
CA GLY A 3 21.54 -11.58 -34.71
C GLY A 3 22.90 -11.11 -34.22
N GLU A 4 23.04 -10.87 -32.92
CA GLU A 4 24.36 -10.85 -32.30
C GLU A 4 24.90 -12.28 -32.36
N SER A 5 25.78 -12.50 -33.35
CA SER A 5 26.74 -13.58 -33.32
C SER A 5 27.40 -13.59 -31.94
N ALA A 6 27.54 -14.77 -31.34
CA ALA A 6 28.39 -14.95 -30.15
C ALA A 6 29.66 -14.10 -30.31
N PRO A 7 30.05 -13.29 -29.30
CA PRO A 7 31.19 -12.41 -29.44
C PRO A 7 32.37 -13.24 -29.93
N ARG A 8 32.91 -12.87 -31.11
CA ARG A 8 34.20 -13.42 -31.56
C ARG A 8 35.14 -13.27 -30.38
N ALA A 9 35.79 -14.36 -29.98
CA ALA A 9 36.82 -14.29 -28.96
C ALA A 9 37.76 -13.14 -29.34
N SER A 10 37.88 -12.15 -28.46
CA SER A 10 38.65 -10.94 -28.71
C SER A 10 39.55 -10.66 -27.52
N VAL A 11 40.75 -10.17 -27.82
CA VAL A 11 41.72 -9.79 -26.78
C VAL A 11 41.24 -8.52 -26.08
N PRO A 12 41.14 -8.50 -24.73
CA PRO A 12 40.79 -7.29 -23.99
C PRO A 12 41.74 -6.13 -24.33
N ASP A 13 41.25 -4.89 -24.43
CA ASP A 13 42.08 -3.73 -24.79
C ASP A 13 43.35 -3.55 -23.92
N PRO A 14 43.34 -3.79 -22.59
CA PRO A 14 44.55 -3.73 -21.78
C PRO A 14 45.58 -4.80 -22.17
N VAL A 15 45.11 -6.01 -22.51
CA VAL A 15 45.96 -7.09 -22.99
C VAL A 15 46.51 -6.76 -24.37
N ARG A 16 45.69 -6.21 -25.26
CA ARG A 16 46.10 -5.75 -26.59
C ARG A 16 47.15 -4.64 -26.51
N SER A 17 46.93 -3.61 -25.70
CA SER A 17 47.88 -2.52 -25.46
C SER A 17 49.21 -3.06 -24.95
N THR A 18 49.16 -4.05 -24.04
CA THR A 18 50.38 -4.72 -23.56
C THR A 18 51.09 -5.42 -24.73
N LEU A 19 50.36 -6.19 -25.55
CA LEU A 19 50.95 -6.87 -26.71
C LEU A 19 51.57 -5.90 -27.73
N ASP A 20 50.89 -4.78 -28.02
CA ASP A 20 51.38 -3.73 -28.93
C ASP A 20 52.68 -3.10 -28.40
N GLU A 21 52.73 -2.71 -27.12
CA GLU A 21 53.93 -2.15 -26.47
C GLU A 21 55.13 -3.12 -26.55
N PHE A 22 54.90 -4.41 -26.30
CA PHE A 22 55.96 -5.42 -26.37
C PHE A 22 56.48 -5.64 -27.79
N ARG A 23 55.59 -5.67 -28.80
CA ARG A 23 56.01 -5.78 -30.21
C ARG A 23 56.82 -4.59 -30.65
N GLU A 24 56.42 -3.38 -30.30
CA GLU A 24 57.16 -2.15 -30.66
C GLU A 24 58.50 -2.05 -29.93
N GLN A 25 58.56 -2.39 -28.64
CA GLN A 25 59.76 -2.21 -27.83
C GLN A 25 60.85 -3.25 -28.13
N PHE A 26 60.47 -4.48 -28.48
CA PHE A 26 61.40 -5.60 -28.66
C PHE A 26 61.47 -6.11 -30.11
N ASP A 27 60.79 -5.45 -31.06
CA ASP A 27 60.74 -5.82 -32.49
C ASP A 27 60.35 -7.30 -32.70
N LEU A 28 59.34 -7.75 -31.94
CA LEU A 28 58.88 -9.14 -31.92
C LEU A 28 57.72 -9.35 -32.88
N ASP A 29 57.71 -10.51 -33.50
CA ASP A 29 56.53 -11.00 -34.20
C ASP A 29 55.74 -11.94 -33.28
N LEU A 30 54.75 -11.36 -32.60
CA LEU A 30 53.94 -12.05 -31.60
C LEU A 30 52.54 -12.30 -32.10
N HIS A 31 52.08 -13.53 -31.85
CA HIS A 31 50.76 -13.96 -32.19
C HIS A 31 50.06 -14.65 -31.02
N LEU A 32 48.75 -14.46 -30.93
CA LEU A 32 47.88 -15.08 -29.93
C LEU A 32 46.74 -15.82 -30.64
N TRP A 33 46.50 -17.06 -30.24
CA TRP A 33 45.36 -17.87 -30.70
C TRP A 33 44.54 -18.38 -29.52
N THR A 34 43.32 -18.79 -29.80
CA THR A 34 42.52 -19.61 -28.90
C THR A 34 41.92 -20.79 -29.66
N GLY A 35 41.77 -21.93 -28.99
CA GLY A 35 41.24 -23.15 -29.58
C GLY A 35 40.66 -24.10 -28.55
N LYS A 36 39.70 -24.92 -28.98
CA LYS A 36 39.25 -26.12 -28.25
C LYS A 36 39.98 -27.33 -28.84
N ASP A 37 40.33 -28.29 -27.99
CA ASP A 37 40.80 -29.63 -28.41
C ASP A 37 39.92 -30.19 -29.53
N GLY A 38 40.44 -30.22 -30.76
CA GLY A 38 39.79 -30.79 -31.96
C GLY A 38 39.05 -29.83 -32.91
N GLY A 39 39.12 -28.50 -32.73
CA GLY A 39 38.52 -27.49 -33.64
C GLY A 39 39.49 -26.46 -34.21
N ALA A 40 39.05 -25.64 -35.18
CA ALA A 40 39.86 -24.61 -35.85
C ALA A 40 40.39 -23.55 -34.86
N ARG A 41 41.72 -23.30 -34.90
CA ARG A 41 42.38 -22.24 -34.11
C ARG A 41 41.87 -20.88 -34.56
N ILE A 42 41.46 -20.02 -33.63
CA ILE A 42 41.03 -18.65 -33.90
C ILE A 42 42.20 -17.73 -33.59
N HIS A 43 42.67 -16.99 -34.60
CA HIS A 43 43.69 -15.97 -34.45
C HIS A 43 43.08 -14.74 -33.76
N LEU A 44 43.63 -14.39 -32.60
CA LEU A 44 43.13 -13.32 -31.73
C LEU A 44 43.93 -12.03 -31.88
N TYR A 45 45.21 -12.14 -32.20
CA TYR A 45 46.13 -11.00 -32.28
C TYR A 45 47.38 -11.36 -33.07
N PRO A 46 47.89 -10.48 -33.97
CA PRO A 46 47.28 -9.22 -34.41
C PRO A 46 46.01 -9.43 -35.25
N GLU A 47 45.17 -8.40 -35.39
CA GLU A 47 43.93 -8.52 -36.18
C GLU A 47 44.24 -8.77 -37.66
N GLY A 48 43.92 -9.97 -38.14
CA GLY A 48 44.12 -10.40 -39.53
C GLY A 48 43.99 -11.92 -39.67
N ASP A 49 43.81 -12.40 -40.91
CA ASP A 49 43.88 -13.83 -41.23
C ASP A 49 45.36 -14.23 -41.33
N ASP A 50 45.90 -14.88 -40.30
CA ASP A 50 47.15 -15.62 -40.39
C ASP A 50 46.83 -17.11 -40.62
N GLU A 51 47.06 -17.61 -41.83
CA GLU A 51 46.85 -19.02 -42.20
C GLU A 51 48.06 -19.92 -41.82
N GLY A 52 49.13 -19.36 -41.24
CA GLY A 52 50.38 -20.08 -40.95
C GLY A 52 50.68 -20.19 -39.47
N GLY A 53 50.87 -21.41 -38.97
CA GLY A 53 51.49 -21.67 -37.66
C GLY A 53 52.73 -22.55 -37.84
N GLY A 54 53.83 -22.21 -37.16
CA GLY A 54 55.05 -23.01 -37.13
C GLY A 54 56.17 -22.53 -38.07
N GLU A 55 56.76 -21.38 -37.76
CA GLU A 55 58.11 -21.07 -38.23
C GLU A 55 59.16 -21.87 -37.43
N GLU A 56 60.20 -22.39 -38.11
CA GLU A 56 61.36 -23.03 -37.46
C GLU A 56 62.09 -22.02 -36.56
N GLY A 57 61.93 -22.16 -35.23
CA GLY A 57 62.54 -21.28 -34.23
C GLY A 57 61.56 -20.50 -33.35
N ALA A 58 60.24 -20.63 -33.57
CA ALA A 58 59.23 -19.97 -32.75
C ALA A 58 59.10 -20.59 -31.34
N VAL A 59 58.89 -19.75 -30.32
CA VAL A 59 58.63 -20.18 -28.94
C VAL A 59 57.12 -20.16 -28.68
N LEU A 60 56.58 -21.32 -28.33
CA LEU A 60 55.18 -21.50 -27.97
C LEU A 60 55.00 -21.55 -26.45
N ARG A 61 53.95 -20.88 -25.96
CA ARG A 61 53.51 -20.91 -24.56
C ARG A 61 51.99 -20.93 -24.50
N THR A 62 51.44 -21.84 -23.71
CA THR A 62 50.02 -21.84 -23.37
C THR A 62 49.81 -20.97 -22.15
N ILE A 63 48.94 -19.98 -22.26
CA ILE A 63 48.41 -19.19 -21.15
C ILE A 63 47.06 -19.80 -20.80
N SER A 64 46.88 -20.19 -19.54
CA SER A 64 45.64 -20.75 -19.03
C SER A 64 45.00 -19.77 -18.05
N PRO A 65 44.17 -18.82 -18.53
CA PRO A 65 43.43 -17.91 -17.67
C PRO A 65 42.67 -18.65 -16.57
N ARG A 66 42.40 -17.98 -15.44
CA ARG A 66 41.55 -18.54 -14.38
C ARG A 66 40.16 -18.93 -14.88
N ASP A 67 39.58 -18.10 -15.74
CA ASP A 67 38.27 -18.30 -16.36
C ASP A 67 38.36 -18.03 -17.88
N GLY A 68 37.94 -19.01 -18.69
CA GLY A 68 37.93 -18.92 -20.15
C GLY A 68 38.73 -20.02 -20.85
N PRO A 69 38.82 -19.99 -22.19
CA PRO A 69 39.61 -20.96 -22.94
C PRO A 69 41.11 -20.66 -22.81
N ASP A 70 41.92 -21.72 -22.94
CA ASP A 70 43.37 -21.57 -23.08
C ASP A 70 43.71 -20.70 -24.29
N LEU A 71 44.76 -19.90 -24.12
CA LEU A 71 45.33 -19.05 -25.13
C LEU A 71 46.71 -19.58 -25.49
N GLU A 72 47.00 -19.69 -26.77
CA GLU A 72 48.32 -20.06 -27.25
C GLU A 72 49.04 -18.79 -27.68
N MET A 73 50.20 -18.51 -27.09
CA MET A 73 51.09 -17.44 -27.46
C MET A 73 52.26 -18.03 -28.26
N GLU A 74 52.53 -17.49 -29.44
CA GLU A 74 53.70 -17.81 -30.28
C GLU A 74 54.50 -16.52 -30.47
N ILE A 75 55.81 -16.60 -30.25
CA ILE A 75 56.74 -15.51 -30.52
C ILE A 75 57.72 -16.01 -31.59
N ARG A 76 57.75 -15.33 -32.74
CA ARG A 76 58.60 -15.61 -33.90
C ARG A 76 59.79 -14.64 -33.91
N GLY A 77 61.00 -15.15 -34.18
CA GLY A 77 62.22 -14.34 -34.15
C GLY A 77 63.53 -15.14 -34.21
N ALA A 78 64.64 -14.44 -34.47
CA ALA A 78 65.94 -15.03 -34.76
C ALA A 78 66.74 -15.45 -33.49
N GLY A 79 66.42 -16.61 -32.91
CA GLY A 79 67.35 -17.51 -32.22
C GLY A 79 67.78 -17.25 -30.76
N GLY A 80 67.78 -18.32 -29.95
CA GLY A 80 68.57 -18.50 -28.71
C GLY A 80 68.03 -17.84 -27.42
N GLU A 81 68.33 -18.44 -26.25
CA GLU A 81 68.00 -18.12 -24.83
C GLU A 81 67.24 -16.81 -24.48
N GLU A 82 67.51 -15.70 -25.15
CA GLU A 82 66.83 -14.41 -25.01
C GLU A 82 65.32 -14.50 -25.36
N VAL A 83 64.96 -15.17 -26.46
CA VAL A 83 63.53 -15.33 -26.86
C VAL A 83 62.76 -16.17 -25.82
N GLU A 84 63.42 -17.17 -25.24
CA GLU A 84 62.85 -18.04 -24.21
C GLU A 84 62.62 -17.29 -22.89
N ALA A 85 63.57 -16.44 -22.48
CA ALA A 85 63.44 -15.58 -21.32
C ALA A 85 62.32 -14.54 -21.50
N LEU A 86 62.23 -13.94 -22.68
CA LEU A 86 61.21 -12.96 -23.03
C LEU A 86 59.82 -13.61 -23.06
N ALA A 87 59.69 -14.80 -23.67
CA ALA A 87 58.45 -15.58 -23.68
C ALA A 87 57.98 -15.92 -22.26
N SER A 88 58.90 -16.24 -21.33
CA SER A 88 58.55 -16.51 -19.93
C SER A 88 58.04 -15.27 -19.20
N VAL A 89 58.66 -14.10 -19.42
CA VAL A 89 58.22 -12.84 -18.80
C VAL A 89 56.87 -12.43 -19.36
N MET A 90 56.71 -12.51 -20.68
CA MET A 90 55.48 -12.18 -21.39
C MET A 90 54.32 -13.08 -20.98
N HIS A 91 54.53 -14.39 -20.89
CA HIS A 91 53.52 -15.33 -20.41
C HIS A 91 52.98 -14.90 -19.04
N GLY A 92 53.86 -14.62 -18.07
CA GLY A 92 53.43 -14.21 -16.73
C GLY A 92 52.84 -12.80 -16.63
N ILE A 93 53.09 -11.92 -17.60
CA ILE A 93 52.44 -10.61 -17.69
C ILE A 93 51.05 -10.77 -18.33
N LEU A 94 50.94 -11.50 -19.44
CA LEU A 94 49.69 -11.69 -20.15
C LEU A 94 48.68 -12.50 -19.35
N GLU A 95 49.11 -13.55 -18.67
CA GLU A 95 48.26 -14.30 -17.74
C GLU A 95 47.65 -13.36 -16.69
N ARG A 96 48.49 -12.54 -16.04
CA ARG A 96 48.04 -11.57 -15.03
C ARG A 96 47.14 -10.47 -15.60
N THR A 97 47.50 -9.87 -16.73
CA THR A 97 46.71 -8.80 -17.36
C THR A 97 45.37 -9.32 -17.86
N TYR A 98 45.33 -10.56 -18.36
CA TYR A 98 44.11 -11.19 -18.82
C TYR A 98 43.18 -11.55 -17.67
N ASP A 99 43.69 -12.19 -16.60
CA ASP A 99 42.95 -12.45 -15.37
C ASP A 99 42.39 -11.16 -14.77
N PHE A 100 43.22 -10.11 -14.67
CA PHE A 100 42.80 -8.81 -14.15
C PHE A 100 41.70 -8.15 -15.01
N SER A 101 41.80 -8.25 -16.33
CA SER A 101 40.79 -7.71 -17.25
C SER A 101 39.45 -8.44 -17.14
N GLN A 102 39.48 -9.76 -16.91
CA GLN A 102 38.29 -10.58 -16.65
C GLN A 102 37.62 -10.17 -15.34
N GLU A 103 38.41 -10.04 -14.28
CA GLU A 103 37.95 -9.66 -12.94
C GLU A 103 37.30 -8.26 -12.95
N ILE A 104 37.92 -7.27 -13.63
CA ILE A 104 37.32 -5.94 -13.78
C ILE A 104 35.97 -6.00 -14.50
N ARG A 105 35.86 -6.76 -15.60
CA ARG A 105 34.59 -6.86 -16.34
C ARG A 105 33.51 -7.50 -15.49
N PHE A 106 33.85 -8.56 -14.76
CA PHE A 106 32.93 -9.20 -13.82
C PHE A 106 32.43 -8.21 -12.76
N PHE A 107 33.33 -7.50 -12.08
CA PHE A 107 32.94 -6.50 -11.09
C PHE A 107 32.15 -5.34 -11.69
N THR A 108 32.50 -4.90 -12.90
CA THR A 108 31.77 -3.82 -13.59
C THR A 108 30.34 -4.24 -13.90
N TYR A 109 30.14 -5.49 -14.36
CA TYR A 109 28.82 -6.04 -14.59
C TYR A 109 28.01 -6.15 -13.29
N GLU A 110 28.61 -6.71 -12.23
CA GLU A 110 27.96 -6.83 -10.93
C GLU A 110 27.59 -5.47 -10.32
N LEU A 111 28.47 -4.46 -10.44
CA LEU A 111 28.19 -3.10 -10.01
C LEU A 111 27.05 -2.46 -10.80
N SER A 112 27.01 -2.67 -12.12
CA SER A 112 25.92 -2.16 -12.96
C SER A 112 24.58 -2.78 -12.58
N GLU A 113 24.54 -4.10 -12.37
CA GLU A 113 23.33 -4.81 -11.94
C GLU A 113 22.85 -4.29 -10.56
N ARG A 114 23.76 -4.15 -9.60
CA ARG A 114 23.43 -3.60 -8.27
C ARG A 114 22.96 -2.15 -8.33
N TYR A 115 23.51 -1.34 -9.23
CA TYR A 115 23.09 0.03 -9.42
C TYR A 115 21.65 0.12 -9.96
N GLU A 116 21.29 -0.73 -10.93
CA GLU A 116 19.92 -0.82 -11.44
C GLU A 116 18.93 -1.27 -10.36
N GLU A 117 19.28 -2.28 -9.56
CA GLU A 117 18.46 -2.74 -8.43
C GLU A 117 18.19 -1.62 -7.40
N ILE A 118 19.23 -0.88 -7.01
CA ILE A 118 19.12 0.22 -6.04
C ILE A 118 18.26 1.35 -6.60
N ASN A 119 18.45 1.73 -7.86
CA ASN A 119 17.65 2.78 -8.49
C ASN A 119 16.19 2.38 -8.63
N LEU A 120 15.90 1.10 -8.93
CA LEU A 120 14.53 0.60 -8.95
C LEU A 120 13.86 0.75 -7.58
N LEU A 121 14.54 0.32 -6.51
CA LEU A 121 14.01 0.48 -5.14
C LEU A 121 13.78 1.96 -4.78
N TYR A 122 14.67 2.85 -5.20
CA TYR A 122 14.53 4.28 -4.97
C TYR A 122 13.34 4.88 -5.75
N SER A 123 13.23 4.58 -7.04
CA SER A 123 12.15 5.06 -7.92
C SER A 123 10.77 4.61 -7.42
N ILE A 124 10.68 3.36 -6.97
CA ILE A 124 9.45 2.81 -6.38
C ILE A 124 9.10 3.55 -5.08
N SER A 125 10.07 3.80 -4.21
CA SER A 125 9.84 4.57 -3.00
C SER A 125 9.36 6.00 -3.29
N GLU A 126 9.90 6.65 -4.33
CA GLU A 126 9.46 7.99 -4.75
C GLU A 126 8.05 7.97 -5.35
N THR A 127 7.74 6.97 -6.17
CA THR A 127 6.40 6.76 -6.76
C THR A 127 5.35 6.52 -5.68
N LEU A 128 5.64 5.67 -4.70
CA LEU A 128 4.76 5.41 -3.55
C LEU A 128 4.56 6.64 -2.67
N GLY A 129 5.57 7.52 -2.56
CA GLY A 129 5.49 8.75 -1.78
C GLY A 129 4.74 9.91 -2.46
N SER A 130 4.64 9.90 -3.79
CA SER A 130 4.13 11.04 -4.57
C SER A 130 2.71 10.85 -5.10
N ILE A 131 2.26 9.62 -5.34
CA ILE A 131 0.97 9.34 -5.95
C ILE A 131 -0.11 9.08 -4.87
N LEU A 132 -1.18 9.87 -4.91
CA LEU A 132 -2.31 9.76 -3.97
C LEU A 132 -3.22 8.56 -4.23
N ARG A 133 -3.25 8.03 -5.47
CA ARG A 133 -4.10 6.91 -5.90
C ARG A 133 -3.29 5.64 -6.09
N LEU A 134 -3.62 4.60 -5.32
CA LEU A 134 -2.95 3.31 -5.37
C LEU A 134 -2.95 2.67 -6.77
N ASP A 135 -4.04 2.78 -7.54
CA ASP A 135 -4.14 2.22 -8.89
C ASP A 135 -3.11 2.82 -9.87
N ASP A 136 -2.80 4.10 -9.69
CA ASP A 136 -1.87 4.82 -10.56
C ASP A 136 -0.43 4.50 -10.16
N ALA A 137 -0.15 4.43 -8.86
CA ALA A 137 1.14 3.98 -8.34
C ALA A 137 1.44 2.53 -8.75
N ALA A 138 0.46 1.63 -8.62
CA ALA A 138 0.60 0.23 -8.98
C ALA A 138 0.98 0.04 -10.45
N ARG A 139 0.40 0.84 -11.36
CA ARG A 139 0.74 0.78 -12.79
C ARG A 139 2.15 1.24 -13.10
N VAL A 140 2.59 2.35 -12.51
CA VAL A 140 3.96 2.88 -12.70
C VAL A 140 4.99 1.90 -12.14
N ILE A 141 4.80 1.45 -10.89
CA ILE A 141 5.68 0.49 -10.23
C ILE A 141 5.79 -0.80 -11.04
N LEU A 142 4.66 -1.35 -11.46
CA LEU A 142 4.66 -2.60 -12.23
C LEU A 142 5.35 -2.45 -13.58
N GLY A 143 5.25 -1.28 -14.23
CA GLY A 143 6.00 -0.96 -15.45
C GLY A 143 7.51 -0.99 -15.23
N GLU A 144 8.00 -0.23 -14.25
CA GLU A 144 9.42 -0.16 -13.92
C GLU A 144 9.99 -1.53 -13.52
N VAL A 145 9.25 -2.28 -12.71
CA VAL A 145 9.60 -3.65 -12.32
C VAL A 145 9.73 -4.55 -13.54
N CYS A 146 8.77 -4.51 -14.47
CA CYS A 146 8.82 -5.31 -15.69
C CYS A 146 10.01 -4.94 -16.57
N ASP A 147 10.37 -3.66 -16.63
CA ASP A 147 11.47 -3.19 -17.46
C ASP A 147 12.84 -3.62 -16.90
N VAL A 148 13.07 -3.41 -15.60
CA VAL A 148 14.35 -3.77 -14.95
C VAL A 148 14.53 -5.29 -14.84
N LEU A 149 13.50 -6.03 -14.43
CA LEU A 149 13.58 -7.51 -14.34
C LEU A 149 13.42 -8.20 -15.70
N GLY A 150 13.25 -7.42 -16.78
CA GLY A 150 13.11 -7.94 -18.15
C GLY A 150 11.89 -8.83 -18.34
N ALA A 151 10.81 -8.61 -17.58
CA ALA A 151 9.58 -9.38 -17.70
C ALA A 151 8.77 -8.94 -18.92
N ARG A 152 8.16 -9.89 -19.63
CA ARG A 152 7.31 -9.61 -20.80
C ARG A 152 5.93 -9.13 -20.39
N ARG A 153 5.38 -9.70 -19.32
CA ARG A 153 4.10 -9.32 -18.73
C ARG A 153 4.21 -9.30 -17.21
N GLY A 154 3.35 -8.54 -16.57
CA GLY A 154 3.26 -8.48 -15.12
C GLY A 154 1.85 -8.18 -14.63
N ALA A 155 1.57 -8.53 -13.39
CA ALA A 155 0.34 -8.16 -12.69
C ALA A 155 0.58 -7.93 -11.21
N LEU A 156 -0.16 -6.95 -10.67
CA LEU A 156 -0.21 -6.64 -9.25
C LEU A 156 -1.65 -6.86 -8.77
N TRP A 157 -1.78 -7.75 -7.80
CA TRP A 157 -3.05 -8.13 -7.17
C TRP A 157 -3.09 -7.56 -5.76
N THR A 158 -4.24 -7.02 -5.38
CA THR A 158 -4.53 -6.51 -4.02
C THR A 158 -5.66 -7.34 -3.41
N TYR A 159 -5.60 -7.57 -2.10
CA TYR A 159 -6.62 -8.34 -1.41
C TYR A 159 -7.77 -7.45 -0.94
N ASP A 160 -8.99 -7.83 -1.32
CA ASP A 160 -10.23 -7.26 -0.82
C ASP A 160 -10.76 -8.16 0.31
N GLU A 161 -10.64 -7.68 1.55
CA GLU A 161 -11.07 -8.40 2.75
C GLU A 161 -12.58 -8.60 2.82
N GLU A 162 -13.40 -7.67 2.29
CA GLU A 162 -14.86 -7.77 2.36
C GLU A 162 -15.41 -8.86 1.44
N ARG A 163 -14.77 -9.03 0.28
CA ARG A 163 -15.19 -9.98 -0.75
C ARG A 163 -14.37 -11.28 -0.75
N GLU A 164 -13.33 -11.35 0.06
CA GLU A 164 -12.37 -12.46 0.14
C GLU A 164 -11.72 -12.84 -1.22
N VAL A 165 -11.48 -11.85 -2.08
CA VAL A 165 -10.92 -12.03 -3.43
C VAL A 165 -9.69 -11.16 -3.67
N LEU A 166 -8.82 -11.60 -4.58
CA LEU A 166 -7.74 -10.81 -5.14
C LEU A 166 -8.26 -10.00 -6.32
N GLN A 167 -8.17 -8.68 -6.22
CA GLN A 167 -8.50 -7.74 -7.28
C GLN A 167 -7.23 -7.34 -8.05
N LEU A 168 -7.36 -7.24 -9.38
CA LEU A 168 -6.27 -6.80 -10.24
C LEU A 168 -6.13 -5.27 -10.14
N ALA A 169 -5.06 -4.80 -9.50
CA ALA A 169 -4.76 -3.37 -9.35
C ALA A 169 -3.98 -2.81 -10.54
N ALA A 170 -3.08 -3.60 -11.14
CA ALA A 170 -2.34 -3.22 -12.34
C ALA A 170 -1.94 -4.43 -13.18
N SER A 171 -1.78 -4.22 -14.49
CA SER A 171 -1.23 -5.18 -15.43
C SER A 171 -0.34 -4.49 -16.47
N VAL A 172 0.67 -5.21 -16.95
CA VAL A 172 1.62 -4.78 -18.00
C VAL A 172 1.81 -5.93 -18.99
N GLY A 173 1.88 -5.61 -20.29
CA GLY A 173 1.94 -6.60 -21.39
C GLY A 173 0.55 -7.13 -21.79
N GLU A 174 0.36 -7.49 -23.08
CA GLU A 174 -0.95 -7.77 -23.73
C GLU A 174 -1.94 -8.63 -22.93
N GLU A 175 -3.25 -8.43 -23.20
CA GLU A 175 -4.44 -8.88 -22.45
C GLU A 175 -4.45 -10.35 -22.00
N GLY A 176 -4.97 -10.63 -20.80
CA GLY A 176 -5.25 -12.01 -20.36
C GLY A 176 -5.43 -12.24 -18.87
N LEU A 177 -4.94 -11.34 -18.01
CA LEU A 177 -5.23 -11.43 -16.57
C LEU A 177 -6.53 -10.67 -16.29
N MET A 178 -7.59 -11.43 -16.01
CA MET A 178 -8.88 -10.90 -15.60
C MET A 178 -9.07 -11.22 -14.11
N GLY A 179 -9.39 -10.20 -13.32
CA GLY A 179 -9.86 -10.37 -11.95
C GLY A 179 -11.40 -10.35 -11.89
N PRO A 180 -11.99 -10.63 -10.73
CA PRO A 180 -11.32 -11.02 -9.48
C PRO A 180 -10.92 -12.50 -9.45
N LEU A 181 -9.86 -12.82 -8.69
CA LEU A 181 -9.42 -14.18 -8.44
C LEU A 181 -9.79 -14.60 -7.01
N ARG A 182 -10.31 -15.81 -6.83
CA ARG A 182 -10.62 -16.33 -5.49
C ARG A 182 -9.34 -16.69 -4.75
N THR A 183 -9.30 -16.39 -3.45
CA THR A 183 -8.13 -16.70 -2.60
C THR A 183 -8.00 -18.18 -2.28
N ASP A 184 -9.06 -18.99 -2.44
CA ASP A 184 -9.09 -20.43 -2.17
C ASP A 184 -8.92 -21.29 -3.43
N ASP A 185 -8.71 -20.67 -4.59
CA ASP A 185 -8.50 -21.39 -5.85
C ASP A 185 -7.25 -22.31 -5.73
N PRO A 186 -7.41 -23.63 -5.78
CA PRO A 186 -6.29 -24.57 -5.65
C PRO A 186 -5.42 -24.60 -6.90
N ASP A 187 -5.98 -24.22 -8.04
CA ASP A 187 -5.30 -24.31 -9.32
C ASP A 187 -4.53 -23.04 -9.61
N ALA A 188 -4.88 -21.88 -9.07
CA ALA A 188 -4.16 -20.63 -9.32
C ALA A 188 -2.87 -20.47 -8.48
N VAL A 189 -1.69 -20.37 -9.12
CA VAL A 189 -0.41 -20.07 -8.41
C VAL A 189 -0.52 -18.79 -7.59
N THR A 190 -1.15 -17.75 -8.13
CA THR A 190 -1.36 -16.48 -7.44
C THR A 190 -2.11 -16.68 -6.11
N ALA A 191 -3.16 -17.51 -6.10
CA ALA A 191 -3.93 -17.81 -4.89
C ALA A 191 -3.12 -18.67 -3.90
N GLN A 192 -2.35 -19.64 -4.40
CA GLN A 192 -1.43 -20.42 -3.57
C GLN A 192 -0.37 -19.54 -2.88
N VAL A 193 0.29 -18.67 -3.64
CA VAL A 193 1.30 -17.73 -3.11
C VAL A 193 0.69 -16.79 -2.08
N PHE A 194 -0.54 -16.32 -2.31
CA PHE A 194 -1.28 -15.51 -1.35
C PHE A 194 -1.49 -16.25 -0.02
N ARG A 195 -2.04 -17.48 -0.07
CA ARG A 195 -2.34 -18.31 1.11
C ARG A 195 -1.10 -18.74 1.88
N GLU A 196 -0.06 -19.16 1.16
CA GLU A 196 1.16 -19.69 1.78
C GLU A 196 2.12 -18.59 2.23
N GLY A 197 2.04 -17.39 1.65
CA GLY A 197 2.97 -16.30 1.92
C GLY A 197 4.40 -16.61 1.47
N ARG A 198 4.59 -17.48 0.46
CA ARG A 198 5.90 -17.90 -0.07
C ARG A 198 6.00 -17.60 -1.56
N SER A 199 7.14 -17.05 -1.97
CA SER A 199 7.45 -16.80 -3.37
C SER A 199 7.66 -18.10 -4.15
N MET A 200 7.25 -18.13 -5.43
CA MET A 200 7.36 -19.28 -6.31
C MET A 200 7.95 -18.89 -7.67
N ILE A 201 8.90 -19.69 -8.16
CA ILE A 201 9.38 -19.66 -9.55
C ILE A 201 8.91 -20.95 -10.21
N VAL A 202 8.05 -20.82 -11.22
CA VAL A 202 7.41 -21.96 -11.90
C VAL A 202 7.78 -21.95 -13.39
N THR A 203 8.04 -23.13 -13.94
CA THR A 203 8.17 -23.38 -15.37
C THR A 203 6.96 -24.17 -15.87
N ARG A 204 6.60 -24.06 -17.16
CA ARG A 204 5.45 -24.78 -17.73
C ARG A 204 5.43 -26.28 -17.43
N GLU A 205 6.57 -26.96 -17.45
CA GLU A 205 6.68 -28.40 -17.13
C GLU A 205 6.35 -28.77 -15.66
N GLY A 206 6.31 -27.78 -14.76
CA GLY A 206 6.04 -27.95 -13.33
C GLY A 206 4.75 -27.28 -12.85
N ALA A 207 3.97 -26.67 -13.73
CA ALA A 207 2.68 -26.07 -13.42
C ALA A 207 1.54 -27.03 -13.83
N PRO A 208 0.48 -27.21 -13.03
CA PRO A 208 -0.72 -27.89 -13.50
C PRO A 208 -1.30 -27.14 -14.73
N THR A 209 -1.83 -27.89 -15.70
CA THR A 209 -2.29 -27.35 -17.00
C THR A 209 -3.45 -26.35 -16.86
N GLU A 210 -4.17 -26.40 -15.74
CA GLU A 210 -5.34 -25.55 -15.42
C GLU A 210 -4.96 -24.27 -14.66
N THR A 211 -3.71 -24.17 -14.19
CA THR A 211 -3.18 -23.15 -13.26
C THR A 211 -2.97 -21.76 -13.88
N LEU A 212 -3.32 -21.63 -15.14
CA LEU A 212 -3.05 -20.48 -16.00
C LEU A 212 -4.32 -20.06 -16.75
N GLN A 213 -5.50 -20.19 -16.15
CA GLN A 213 -6.74 -19.69 -16.77
C GLN A 213 -6.56 -18.23 -17.20
N GLY A 214 -6.56 -17.99 -18.52
CA GLY A 214 -6.39 -16.68 -19.16
C GLY A 214 -4.98 -16.32 -19.64
N VAL A 215 -3.95 -17.11 -19.32
CA VAL A 215 -2.57 -16.85 -19.75
C VAL A 215 -2.10 -17.97 -20.68
N ASP A 216 -2.11 -17.73 -21.99
CA ASP A 216 -1.39 -18.58 -22.94
C ASP A 216 0.12 -18.34 -22.73
N LEU A 217 0.73 -19.12 -21.83
CA LEU A 217 2.18 -19.21 -21.76
C LEU A 217 2.66 -19.79 -23.09
N GLY A 218 3.75 -19.30 -23.66
CA GLY A 218 4.47 -20.04 -24.69
C GLY A 218 5.07 -21.32 -24.10
N GLU A 219 5.57 -22.24 -24.93
CA GLU A 219 6.28 -23.45 -24.48
C GLU A 219 7.52 -23.13 -23.61
N ALA A 220 8.03 -21.90 -23.66
CA ALA A 220 9.25 -21.45 -22.97
C ALA A 220 9.04 -20.39 -21.85
N ASP A 221 7.80 -20.04 -21.50
CA ASP A 221 7.59 -18.96 -20.51
C ASP A 221 7.82 -19.45 -19.06
N THR A 222 8.49 -18.60 -18.28
CA THR A 222 8.64 -18.75 -16.83
C THR A 222 7.74 -17.81 -16.06
N PHE A 223 7.34 -18.23 -14.88
CA PHE A 223 6.46 -17.48 -13.98
C PHE A 223 7.18 -17.22 -12.65
N LEU A 224 7.24 -15.97 -12.22
CA LEU A 224 7.71 -15.59 -10.89
C LEU A 224 6.55 -14.90 -10.16
N SER A 225 6.19 -15.42 -9.00
CA SER A 225 5.14 -14.85 -8.16
C SER A 225 5.65 -14.65 -6.75
N VAL A 226 5.39 -13.47 -6.19
CA VAL A 226 5.80 -13.10 -4.83
C VAL A 226 4.61 -12.52 -4.06
N PRO A 227 4.49 -12.86 -2.76
CA PRO A 227 3.46 -12.27 -1.92
C PRO A 227 3.85 -10.83 -1.56
N ILE A 228 2.86 -9.94 -1.58
CA ILE A 228 2.95 -8.61 -0.98
C ILE A 228 2.64 -8.79 0.50
N ARG A 229 3.68 -8.78 1.34
CA ARG A 229 3.54 -8.99 2.78
C ARG A 229 3.60 -7.67 3.51
N TYR A 230 2.70 -7.52 4.47
CA TYR A 230 2.72 -6.43 5.43
C TYR A 230 2.92 -7.01 6.83
N SER A 231 3.86 -6.42 7.58
CA SER A 231 4.10 -6.77 8.98
C SER A 231 3.75 -5.55 9.84
N PRO A 232 2.63 -5.56 10.57
CA PRO A 232 2.26 -4.45 11.43
C PRO A 232 3.25 -4.30 12.60
N PRO A 233 3.34 -3.10 13.21
CA PRO A 233 4.11 -2.90 14.43
C PRO A 233 3.68 -3.81 15.60
N ALA A 234 2.40 -4.21 15.60
CA ALA A 234 1.83 -5.19 16.52
C ALA A 234 0.90 -6.14 15.75
N GLY A 235 1.06 -7.44 15.94
CA GLY A 235 0.27 -8.49 15.27
C GLY A 235 1.11 -9.40 14.39
N GLU A 236 0.44 -10.31 13.69
CA GLU A 236 1.09 -11.26 12.79
C GLU A 236 1.26 -10.67 11.38
N PRO A 237 2.36 -10.97 10.68
CA PRO A 237 2.49 -10.62 9.26
C PRO A 237 1.38 -11.25 8.43
N ARG A 238 0.79 -10.44 7.54
CA ARG A 238 -0.27 -10.88 6.64
C ARG A 238 0.10 -10.63 5.18
N THR A 239 -0.47 -11.42 4.29
CA THR A 239 -0.37 -11.17 2.84
C THR A 239 -1.51 -10.24 2.44
N VAL A 240 -1.19 -9.12 1.79
CA VAL A 240 -2.15 -8.10 1.35
C VAL A 240 -2.31 -8.04 -0.17
N GLY A 241 -1.59 -8.91 -0.89
CA GLY A 241 -1.62 -8.96 -2.34
C GLY A 241 -0.53 -9.88 -2.91
N VAL A 242 -0.38 -9.88 -4.24
CA VAL A 242 0.61 -10.71 -4.96
C VAL A 242 1.12 -9.97 -6.19
N ILE A 243 2.42 -10.07 -6.49
CA ILE A 243 3.01 -9.57 -7.74
C ILE A 243 3.45 -10.78 -8.58
N ASN A 244 3.03 -10.80 -9.84
CA ASN A 244 3.37 -11.83 -10.82
C ASN A 244 4.17 -11.22 -11.97
N LEU A 245 5.23 -11.90 -12.39
CA LEU A 245 5.98 -11.63 -13.61
C LEU A 245 5.96 -12.88 -14.51
N ILE A 246 5.71 -12.66 -15.80
CA ILE A 246 5.44 -13.73 -16.76
C ILE A 246 6.31 -13.53 -18.00
N GLY A 247 7.11 -14.55 -18.30
CA GLY A 247 8.04 -14.58 -19.43
C GLY A 247 9.19 -13.57 -19.29
N ARG A 248 10.32 -13.87 -19.92
CA ARG A 248 11.46 -12.93 -20.03
C ARG A 248 11.60 -12.41 -21.46
N LYS A 249 11.83 -11.10 -21.62
CA LYS A 249 12.02 -10.42 -22.92
C LYS A 249 13.19 -11.03 -23.73
N HIS A 250 14.23 -11.50 -23.05
CA HIS A 250 15.44 -12.08 -23.66
C HIS A 250 15.51 -13.62 -23.54
N GLY A 251 14.41 -14.28 -23.16
CA GLY A 251 14.39 -15.72 -22.87
C GLY A 251 15.06 -16.09 -21.54
N GLY A 252 15.03 -17.38 -21.19
CA GLY A 252 15.58 -17.89 -19.93
C GLY A 252 14.60 -17.88 -18.75
N ARG A 253 15.10 -18.22 -17.57
CA ARG A 253 14.31 -18.35 -16.33
C ARG A 253 14.54 -17.17 -15.38
N PHE A 254 13.53 -16.83 -14.59
CA PHE A 254 13.74 -15.97 -13.43
C PHE A 254 14.71 -16.63 -12.44
N THR A 255 15.59 -15.82 -11.85
CA THR A 255 16.64 -16.22 -10.94
C THR A 255 16.25 -15.98 -9.48
N ALA A 256 17.05 -16.50 -8.55
CA ALA A 256 16.91 -16.18 -7.13
C ALA A 256 17.20 -14.70 -6.81
N SER A 257 17.99 -14.00 -7.64
CA SER A 257 18.23 -12.56 -7.48
C SER A 257 16.95 -11.77 -7.83
N ASP A 258 16.30 -12.12 -8.95
CA ASP A 258 15.03 -11.51 -9.35
C ASP A 258 13.96 -11.66 -8.27
N GLN A 259 13.84 -12.88 -7.72
CA GLN A 259 12.90 -13.15 -6.63
C GLN A 259 13.19 -12.28 -5.41
N LYS A 260 14.47 -12.11 -5.03
CA LYS A 260 14.86 -11.27 -3.89
C LYS A 260 14.51 -9.81 -4.14
N LEU A 261 14.83 -9.26 -5.32
CA LEU A 261 14.50 -7.89 -5.68
C LEU A 261 12.99 -7.67 -5.69
N LEU A 262 12.25 -8.56 -6.36
CA LEU A 262 10.80 -8.47 -6.43
C LEU A 262 10.14 -8.60 -5.05
N SER A 263 10.65 -9.46 -4.17
CA SER A 263 10.17 -9.57 -2.78
C SER A 263 10.47 -8.32 -1.96
N ALA A 264 11.61 -7.64 -2.17
CA ALA A 264 11.90 -6.36 -1.51
C ALA A 264 10.92 -5.27 -1.95
N ILE A 265 10.64 -5.21 -3.26
CA ILE A 265 9.65 -4.30 -3.85
C ILE A 265 8.24 -4.60 -3.32
N ALA A 266 7.84 -5.87 -3.32
CA ALA A 266 6.56 -6.31 -2.79
C ALA A 266 6.38 -5.93 -1.31
N SER A 267 7.44 -5.96 -0.52
CA SER A 267 7.40 -5.52 0.88
C SER A 267 7.17 -4.01 1.02
N GLN A 268 7.81 -3.18 0.17
CA GLN A 268 7.56 -1.74 0.15
C GLN A 268 6.14 -1.39 -0.31
N VAL A 269 5.66 -2.07 -1.36
CA VAL A 269 4.29 -1.94 -1.84
C VAL A 269 3.30 -2.32 -0.74
N GLY A 270 3.56 -3.40 0.01
CA GLY A 270 2.71 -3.84 1.12
C GLY A 270 2.61 -2.80 2.24
N ALA A 271 3.73 -2.20 2.63
CA ALA A 271 3.73 -1.11 3.61
C ALA A 271 2.95 0.12 3.13
N ALA A 272 3.10 0.49 1.85
CA ALA A 272 2.41 1.64 1.29
C ALA A 272 0.89 1.42 1.13
N LEU A 273 0.47 0.22 0.70
CA LEU A 273 -0.94 -0.17 0.62
C LEU A 273 -1.63 -0.05 1.98
N GLU A 274 -1.01 -0.61 3.02
CA GLU A 274 -1.58 -0.54 4.36
C GLU A 274 -1.57 0.88 4.92
N ASN A 275 -0.46 1.62 4.76
CA ASN A 275 -0.39 3.01 5.21
C ASN A 275 -1.50 3.86 4.56
N ASN A 276 -1.75 3.67 3.27
CA ASN A 276 -2.83 4.37 2.57
C ASN A 276 -4.21 3.97 3.15
N ARG A 277 -4.47 2.67 3.36
CA ARG A 277 -5.70 2.17 4.00
C ARG A 277 -5.94 2.82 5.37
N LEU A 278 -4.93 2.81 6.23
CA LEU A 278 -4.99 3.39 7.57
C LEU A 278 -5.23 4.92 7.53
N ILE A 279 -4.60 5.63 6.60
CA ILE A 279 -4.83 7.06 6.40
C ILE A 279 -6.29 7.31 5.98
N GLN A 280 -6.82 6.53 5.02
CA GLN A 280 -8.21 6.69 4.58
C GLN A 280 -9.20 6.41 5.70
N GLU A 281 -8.99 5.36 6.50
CA GLU A 281 -9.81 5.06 7.67
C GLU A 281 -9.76 6.18 8.71
N SER A 282 -8.57 6.71 8.99
CA SER A 282 -8.41 7.84 9.92
C SER A 282 -9.14 9.09 9.41
N LEU A 283 -9.04 9.42 8.12
CA LEU A 283 -9.72 10.57 7.53
C LEU A 283 -11.25 10.40 7.56
N ALA A 284 -11.75 9.18 7.32
CA ALA A 284 -13.18 8.88 7.43
C ALA A 284 -13.69 9.04 8.87
N GLN A 285 -12.95 8.53 9.86
CA GLN A 285 -13.26 8.70 11.28
C GLN A 285 -13.25 10.17 11.70
N GLU A 286 -12.24 10.94 11.29
CA GLU A 286 -12.14 12.37 11.60
C GLU A 286 -13.33 13.14 11.01
N ARG A 287 -13.75 12.79 9.78
CA ARG A 287 -14.92 13.41 9.14
C ARG A 287 -16.19 13.14 9.95
N VAL A 288 -16.45 11.89 10.33
CA VAL A 288 -17.63 11.53 11.14
C VAL A 288 -17.61 12.25 12.49
N ALA A 289 -16.45 12.30 13.16
CA ALA A 289 -16.30 13.00 14.43
C ALA A 289 -16.62 14.50 14.29
N ARG A 290 -16.14 15.15 13.22
CA ARG A 290 -16.41 16.56 12.94
C ARG A 290 -17.90 16.83 12.63
N GLU A 291 -18.54 15.94 11.88
CA GLU A 291 -19.98 16.01 11.61
C GLU A 291 -20.79 15.89 12.93
N MET A 292 -20.37 15.01 13.84
CA MET A 292 -20.99 14.87 15.18
C MET A 292 -20.76 16.09 16.07
N GLU A 293 -19.56 16.66 16.08
CA GLU A 293 -19.26 17.89 16.83
C GLU A 293 -20.12 19.08 16.36
N LEU A 294 -20.34 19.19 15.04
CA LEU A 294 -21.22 20.21 14.48
C LEU A 294 -22.67 19.99 14.92
N ALA A 295 -23.15 18.74 14.92
CA ALA A 295 -24.47 18.39 15.41
C ALA A 295 -24.65 18.71 16.90
N HIS A 296 -23.65 18.39 17.73
CA HIS A 296 -23.62 18.75 19.16
C HIS A 296 -23.77 20.26 19.36
N ASN A 297 -22.95 21.05 18.66
CA ASN A 297 -22.98 22.50 18.78
C ASN A 297 -24.31 23.11 18.33
N LEU A 298 -24.96 22.52 17.31
CA LEU A 298 -26.31 22.93 16.91
C LEU A 298 -27.35 22.58 17.98
N GLN A 299 -27.31 21.37 18.52
CA GLN A 299 -28.18 20.94 19.61
C GLN A 299 -28.10 21.87 20.82
N MET A 300 -26.87 22.16 21.29
CA MET A 300 -26.65 23.01 22.46
C MET A 300 -27.13 24.45 22.24
N LYS A 301 -27.20 24.93 20.99
CA LYS A 301 -27.77 26.24 20.63
C LYS A 301 -29.30 26.25 20.59
N LEU A 302 -29.95 25.10 20.44
CA LEU A 302 -31.40 25.00 20.52
C LEU A 302 -31.91 25.08 21.96
N LEU A 303 -31.08 24.69 22.93
CA LEU A 303 -31.41 24.84 24.34
C LEU A 303 -31.51 26.32 24.69
N PRO A 304 -32.62 26.77 25.32
CA PRO A 304 -32.80 28.17 25.64
C PRO A 304 -31.76 28.65 26.64
N ALA A 305 -31.22 29.84 26.41
CA ALA A 305 -30.44 30.54 27.42
C ALA A 305 -31.30 30.72 28.68
N VAL A 306 -30.69 30.56 29.84
CA VAL A 306 -31.34 30.82 31.11
C VAL A 306 -31.58 32.32 31.24
N ASP A 307 -32.80 32.72 30.90
CA ASP A 307 -33.25 34.11 30.93
C ASP A 307 -33.62 34.55 32.35
N LYS A 308 -33.63 35.87 32.59
CA LYS A 308 -34.24 36.41 33.81
C LYS A 308 -35.77 36.37 33.68
N PHE A 309 -36.41 35.83 34.71
CA PHE A 309 -37.86 35.82 34.87
C PHE A 309 -38.25 36.75 36.03
N ASP A 310 -39.29 37.54 35.85
CA ASP A 310 -39.76 38.43 36.90
C ASP A 310 -40.33 37.61 38.05
N GLY A 311 -39.77 37.77 39.25
CA GLY A 311 -40.18 37.02 40.44
C GLY A 311 -39.66 35.58 40.54
N ALA A 312 -38.82 35.11 39.60
CA ALA A 312 -38.23 33.76 39.65
C ALA A 312 -36.76 33.73 39.20
N GLN A 313 -35.93 32.99 39.93
CA GLN A 313 -34.56 32.67 39.53
C GLN A 313 -34.54 31.25 38.97
N VAL A 314 -34.00 31.09 37.76
CA VAL A 314 -33.92 29.80 37.07
C VAL A 314 -32.46 29.46 36.84
N ALA A 315 -32.13 28.17 36.91
CA ALA A 315 -30.84 27.62 36.52
C ALA A 315 -31.09 26.25 35.87
N ALA A 316 -30.32 25.94 34.83
CA ALA A 316 -30.41 24.68 34.11
C ALA A 316 -29.03 24.25 33.59
N ARG A 317 -28.83 22.95 33.47
CA ARG A 317 -27.64 22.33 32.89
C ARG A 317 -28.05 21.04 32.18
N VAL A 318 -27.52 20.84 30.98
CA VAL A 318 -27.59 19.59 30.23
C VAL A 318 -26.15 19.18 29.95
N GLU A 319 -25.85 17.92 30.20
CA GLU A 319 -24.55 17.31 29.92
C GLU A 319 -24.82 16.00 29.19
N PRO A 320 -24.68 15.98 27.85
CA PRO A 320 -24.88 14.76 27.08
C PRO A 320 -23.88 13.68 27.51
N ALA A 321 -24.33 12.44 27.57
CA ALA A 321 -23.47 11.29 27.87
C ALA A 321 -22.50 10.96 26.72
N ASP A 322 -22.82 11.42 25.51
CA ASP A 322 -22.12 11.11 24.26
C ASP A 322 -22.03 12.38 23.39
N SER A 323 -21.63 12.24 22.11
CA SER A 323 -21.54 13.42 21.22
C SER A 323 -22.85 14.19 21.09
N VAL A 324 -24.01 13.53 21.04
CA VAL A 324 -25.33 14.16 20.89
C VAL A 324 -26.36 13.40 21.74
N GLY A 325 -27.13 14.11 22.56
CA GLY A 325 -28.07 13.52 23.53
C GLY A 325 -29.55 13.68 23.17
N GLY A 326 -30.44 13.00 23.90
CA GLY A 326 -31.89 13.20 23.83
C GLY A 326 -32.43 14.18 24.87
N ASP A 327 -31.68 14.38 25.96
CA ASP A 327 -32.07 15.20 27.10
C ASP A 327 -32.15 16.69 26.77
N PHE A 328 -33.19 17.35 27.24
CA PHE A 328 -33.35 18.78 27.11
C PHE A 328 -34.14 19.40 28.25
N TYR A 329 -34.00 20.71 28.37
CA TYR A 329 -34.96 21.55 29.09
C TYR A 329 -35.47 22.63 28.16
N HIS A 330 -36.66 23.14 28.46
CA HIS A 330 -37.21 24.31 27.79
C HIS A 330 -37.81 25.28 28.82
N LEU A 331 -37.50 26.57 28.67
CA LEU A 331 -37.98 27.63 29.55
C LEU A 331 -38.82 28.60 28.73
N LEU A 332 -40.07 28.82 29.17
CA LEU A 332 -41.07 29.56 28.42
C LEU A 332 -41.58 30.75 29.24
N LYS A 333 -41.55 31.94 28.66
CA LYS A 333 -42.23 33.13 29.20
C LYS A 333 -43.69 33.07 28.78
N LEU A 334 -44.59 32.89 29.75
CA LEU A 334 -46.02 32.77 29.51
C LEU A 334 -46.74 34.09 29.85
N SER A 335 -48.01 34.20 29.47
CA SER A 335 -48.84 35.36 29.81
C SER A 335 -48.98 35.53 31.32
N GLU A 336 -49.17 36.79 31.76
CA GLU A 336 -49.35 37.17 33.17
C GLU A 336 -48.11 36.90 34.05
N GLY A 337 -46.90 36.97 33.48
CA GLY A 337 -45.65 36.79 34.24
C GLY A 337 -45.40 35.34 34.70
N ARG A 338 -46.19 34.37 34.19
CA ARG A 338 -46.02 32.96 34.49
C ARG A 338 -44.81 32.37 33.76
N VAL A 339 -44.20 31.36 34.37
CA VAL A 339 -43.00 30.69 33.86
C VAL A 339 -43.31 29.24 33.56
N GLY A 340 -43.12 28.82 32.31
CA GLY A 340 -43.16 27.41 31.91
C GLY A 340 -41.78 26.79 32.02
N VAL A 341 -41.70 25.63 32.68
CA VAL A 341 -40.46 24.84 32.82
C VAL A 341 -40.76 23.43 32.34
N MET A 342 -40.07 23.02 31.27
CA MET A 342 -40.16 21.69 30.70
C MET A 342 -38.80 21.00 30.80
N ILE A 343 -38.82 19.72 31.13
CA ILE A 343 -37.68 18.82 30.99
C ILE A 343 -38.14 17.59 30.22
N GLY A 344 -37.24 17.06 29.40
CA GLY A 344 -37.54 15.91 28.56
C GLY A 344 -36.33 15.05 28.29
N ASP A 345 -36.60 13.79 27.99
CA ASP A 345 -35.60 12.81 27.59
C ASP A 345 -36.18 11.97 26.45
N VAL A 346 -35.47 11.94 25.32
CA VAL A 346 -35.76 11.14 24.14
C VAL A 346 -34.95 9.86 24.21
N SER A 347 -35.62 8.72 24.10
CA SER A 347 -34.96 7.42 24.06
C SER A 347 -33.97 7.32 22.90
N GLY A 348 -32.79 6.81 23.18
CA GLY A 348 -31.72 6.65 22.19
C GLY A 348 -30.65 7.73 22.34
N HIS A 349 -29.80 7.86 21.33
CA HIS A 349 -28.71 8.82 21.32
C HIS A 349 -28.35 9.19 19.87
N GLY A 350 -27.50 10.20 19.70
CA GLY A 350 -27.05 10.63 18.38
C GLY A 350 -28.04 11.54 17.66
N PHE A 351 -27.87 11.63 16.34
CA PHE A 351 -28.59 12.60 15.52
C PHE A 351 -30.12 12.43 15.49
N PRO A 352 -30.70 11.21 15.38
CA PRO A 352 -32.16 11.05 15.40
C PRO A 352 -32.81 11.57 16.69
N ALA A 353 -32.22 11.27 17.85
CA ALA A 353 -32.74 11.71 19.15
C ALA A 353 -32.73 13.25 19.27
N ALA A 354 -31.67 13.91 18.80
CA ALA A 354 -31.62 15.38 18.78
C ALA A 354 -32.64 16.01 17.82
N LEU A 355 -33.04 15.32 16.75
CA LEU A 355 -34.08 15.81 15.85
C LEU A 355 -35.45 15.79 16.54
N ILE A 356 -35.78 14.69 17.22
CA ILE A 356 -36.99 14.58 18.05
C ILE A 356 -36.98 15.64 19.16
N MET A 357 -35.83 15.84 19.82
CA MET A 357 -35.65 16.88 20.82
C MET A 357 -35.99 18.27 20.25
N ALA A 358 -35.49 18.61 19.05
CA ALA A 358 -35.78 19.88 18.39
C ALA A 358 -37.27 20.04 18.04
N LEU A 359 -37.91 18.96 17.54
CA LEU A 359 -39.34 18.92 17.28
C LEU A 359 -40.15 19.12 18.57
N ALA A 360 -39.74 18.50 19.67
CA ALA A 360 -40.37 18.65 20.97
C ALA A 360 -40.26 20.08 21.52
N ILE A 361 -39.09 20.72 21.42
CA ILE A 361 -38.90 22.13 21.79
C ILE A 361 -39.81 23.05 20.95
N SER A 362 -39.91 22.79 19.64
CA SER A 362 -40.79 23.55 18.74
C SER A 362 -42.26 23.38 19.11
N ALA A 363 -42.73 22.14 19.28
CA ALA A 363 -44.10 21.82 19.69
C ALA A 363 -44.43 22.43 21.05
N ALA A 364 -43.52 22.35 22.02
CA ALA A 364 -43.67 22.97 23.34
C ALA A 364 -43.85 24.49 23.24
N THR A 365 -43.06 25.16 22.37
CA THR A 365 -43.17 26.61 22.15
C THR A 365 -44.53 27.01 21.61
N ILE A 366 -45.06 26.23 20.65
CA ILE A 366 -46.38 26.48 20.04
C ILE A 366 -47.48 26.26 21.08
N TYR A 367 -47.57 25.07 21.65
CA TYR A 367 -48.71 24.68 22.48
C TYR A 367 -48.71 25.32 23.87
N ALA A 368 -47.56 25.66 24.44
CA ALA A 368 -47.50 26.39 25.71
C ALA A 368 -47.99 27.84 25.58
N SER A 369 -47.88 28.43 24.39
CA SER A 369 -48.43 29.77 24.12
C SER A 369 -49.95 29.77 23.96
N GLU A 370 -50.51 28.64 23.50
CA GLU A 370 -51.95 28.48 23.24
C GLU A 370 -52.71 28.02 24.49
N PHE A 371 -52.12 27.12 25.29
CA PHE A 371 -52.77 26.51 26.45
C PHE A 371 -52.04 26.81 27.76
N GLY A 372 -52.78 27.24 28.77
CA GLY A 372 -52.24 27.49 30.11
C GLY A 372 -52.18 26.26 31.03
N GLU A 373 -52.76 25.12 30.61
CA GLU A 373 -52.86 23.90 31.43
C GLU A 373 -51.79 22.88 31.02
N PRO A 374 -50.88 22.47 31.92
CA PRO A 374 -49.76 21.60 31.56
C PRO A 374 -50.17 20.28 30.87
N ALA A 375 -51.23 19.64 31.36
CA ALA A 375 -51.72 18.38 30.80
C ALA A 375 -52.30 18.53 29.38
N LYS A 376 -52.85 19.70 29.02
CA LYS A 376 -53.30 19.96 27.64
C LYS A 376 -52.12 20.14 26.71
N VAL A 377 -51.10 20.89 27.14
CA VAL A 377 -49.86 21.07 26.38
C VAL A 377 -49.22 19.73 26.06
N LEU A 378 -49.03 18.86 27.06
CA LEU A 378 -48.43 17.54 26.84
C LEU A 378 -49.26 16.63 25.92
N ARG A 379 -50.60 16.68 25.99
CA ARG A 379 -51.46 15.92 25.06
C ARG A 379 -51.28 16.38 23.62
N HIS A 380 -51.31 17.69 23.37
CA HIS A 380 -51.11 18.22 22.03
C HIS A 380 -49.70 17.97 21.49
N MET A 381 -48.68 18.00 22.35
CA MET A 381 -47.33 17.57 21.96
C MET A 381 -47.28 16.08 21.60
N ASN A 382 -47.92 15.21 22.39
CA ASN A 382 -48.00 13.78 22.09
C ASN A 382 -48.66 13.56 20.72
N ASP A 383 -49.80 14.20 20.47
CA ASP A 383 -50.52 14.07 19.19
C ASP A 383 -49.68 14.59 18.01
N ALA A 384 -48.92 15.67 18.21
CA ALA A 384 -48.08 16.26 17.16
C ALA A 384 -46.80 15.46 16.85
N LEU A 385 -46.30 14.68 17.81
CA LEU A 385 -45.04 13.94 17.70
C LEU A 385 -45.23 12.44 17.52
N SER A 386 -46.45 11.92 17.70
CA SER A 386 -46.76 10.48 17.68
C SER A 386 -46.25 9.77 16.42
N ASP A 387 -46.55 10.32 15.24
CA ASP A 387 -46.18 9.70 13.96
C ASP A 387 -44.65 9.60 13.81
N GLU A 388 -43.92 10.67 14.18
CA GLU A 388 -42.46 10.70 14.10
C GLU A 388 -41.83 9.73 15.11
N LEU A 389 -42.33 9.72 16.34
CA LEU A 389 -41.89 8.79 17.40
C LEU A 389 -42.11 7.32 16.99
N GLU A 390 -43.26 6.99 16.41
CA GLU A 390 -43.57 5.64 15.94
C GLU A 390 -42.66 5.23 14.77
N SER A 391 -42.49 6.11 13.77
CA SER A 391 -41.64 5.83 12.61
C SER A 391 -40.16 5.64 12.95
N THR A 392 -39.70 6.27 14.02
CA THR A 392 -38.31 6.20 14.50
C THR A 392 -38.11 5.15 15.61
N GLU A 393 -39.16 4.45 16.02
CA GLU A 393 -39.18 3.53 17.16
C GLU A 393 -38.64 4.16 18.47
N MET A 394 -38.78 5.48 18.61
CA MET A 394 -38.36 6.24 19.78
C MET A 394 -39.55 6.61 20.67
N TYR A 395 -39.30 6.86 21.94
CA TYR A 395 -40.26 7.42 22.88
C TYR A 395 -39.67 8.66 23.56
N LEU A 396 -40.55 9.57 23.97
CA LEU A 396 -40.21 10.81 24.63
C LEU A 396 -40.90 10.87 25.99
N THR A 397 -40.12 11.11 27.04
CA THR A 397 -40.66 11.41 28.38
C THR A 397 -40.61 12.91 28.64
N LEU A 398 -41.65 13.47 29.25
CA LEU A 398 -41.72 14.90 29.55
C LEU A 398 -42.24 15.17 30.94
N CYS A 399 -41.68 16.18 31.61
CA CYS A 399 -42.33 16.84 32.74
C CYS A 399 -42.46 18.32 32.42
N TYR A 400 -43.67 18.86 32.55
CA TYR A 400 -43.96 20.28 32.30
C TYR A 400 -44.66 20.90 33.50
N ALA A 401 -44.10 22.00 34.00
CA ALA A 401 -44.63 22.79 35.09
C ALA A 401 -44.85 24.24 34.66
N VAL A 402 -45.95 24.82 35.12
CA VAL A 402 -46.29 26.25 35.00
C VAL A 402 -46.29 26.84 36.40
N ILE A 403 -45.40 27.81 36.60
CA ILE A 403 -45.18 28.51 37.86
C ILE A 403 -45.80 29.89 37.73
N ASP A 404 -46.67 30.23 38.68
CA ASP A 404 -47.26 31.57 38.85
C ASP A 404 -46.63 32.21 40.10
N PRO A 405 -45.61 33.07 39.93
CA PRO A 405 -44.90 33.68 41.07
C PRO A 405 -45.80 34.58 41.92
N GLU A 406 -46.72 35.32 41.29
CA GLU A 406 -47.62 36.23 42.01
C GLU A 406 -48.58 35.48 42.92
N ARG A 407 -49.12 34.35 42.45
CA ARG A 407 -50.06 33.52 43.23
C ARG A 407 -49.38 32.43 44.04
N SER A 408 -48.06 32.31 43.97
CA SER A 408 -47.28 31.23 44.60
C SER A 408 -47.86 29.85 44.29
N LYS A 409 -48.25 29.63 43.02
CA LYS A 409 -48.90 28.39 42.58
C LYS A 409 -48.05 27.69 41.52
N VAL A 410 -47.89 26.38 41.68
CA VAL A 410 -47.28 25.51 40.66
C VAL A 410 -48.34 24.53 40.17
N ALA A 411 -48.56 24.50 38.86
CA ALA A 411 -49.33 23.46 38.19
C ALA A 411 -48.37 22.62 37.35
N TYR A 412 -48.48 21.30 37.37
CA TYR A 412 -47.57 20.45 36.60
C TYR A 412 -48.30 19.24 36.01
N SER A 413 -47.68 18.62 35.02
CA SER A 413 -48.04 17.33 34.45
C SER A 413 -46.77 16.57 34.12
N ASN A 414 -46.79 15.26 34.35
CA ASN A 414 -45.69 14.35 34.07
C ASN A 414 -46.17 13.24 33.12
N ALA A 415 -45.51 13.14 31.96
CA ALA A 415 -45.71 12.13 30.94
C ALA A 415 -44.52 11.14 30.95
N GLY A 416 -44.42 10.35 32.02
CA GLY A 416 -43.45 9.25 32.13
C GLY A 416 -42.01 9.65 32.49
N HIS A 417 -41.73 10.93 32.75
CA HIS A 417 -40.41 11.40 33.14
C HIS A 417 -40.15 11.14 34.64
N PRO A 418 -38.89 11.02 35.11
CA PRO A 418 -38.59 10.91 36.54
C PRO A 418 -39.28 11.99 37.41
N HIS A 419 -39.56 11.64 38.66
CA HIS A 419 -40.29 12.53 39.56
C HIS A 419 -39.55 13.86 39.77
N ALA A 420 -40.30 14.96 39.64
CA ALA A 420 -39.86 16.28 40.06
C ALA A 420 -40.05 16.45 41.58
N PHE A 421 -39.32 17.40 42.16
CA PHE A 421 -39.32 17.68 43.59
C PHE A 421 -39.52 19.18 43.85
N VAL A 422 -40.25 19.51 44.91
CA VAL A 422 -40.36 20.87 45.45
C VAL A 422 -39.52 20.93 46.71
N LEU A 423 -38.54 21.83 46.73
CA LEU A 423 -37.74 22.13 47.90
C LEU A 423 -38.27 23.39 48.57
N HIS A 424 -38.71 23.26 49.82
CA HIS A 424 -39.20 24.38 50.62
C HIS A 424 -38.03 25.13 51.27
N GLY A 425 -38.27 26.38 51.70
CA GLY A 425 -37.23 27.24 52.28
C GLY A 425 -36.62 26.73 53.59
N ASP A 426 -37.30 25.81 54.26
CA ASP A 426 -36.84 25.11 55.47
C ASP A 426 -36.01 23.84 55.16
N GLY A 427 -35.84 23.51 53.89
CA GLY A 427 -35.13 22.32 53.42
C GLY A 427 -36.01 21.06 53.32
N GLU A 428 -37.32 21.15 53.60
CA GLU A 428 -38.24 20.05 53.36
C GLU A 428 -38.35 19.79 51.84
N CYS A 429 -38.27 18.52 51.45
CA CYS A 429 -38.37 18.11 50.05
C CYS A 429 -39.65 17.30 49.82
N THR A 430 -40.56 17.83 49.03
CA THR A 430 -41.80 17.16 48.63
C THR A 430 -41.66 16.61 47.22
N ARG A 431 -41.73 15.28 47.08
CA ARG A 431 -41.80 14.64 45.75
C ARG A 431 -43.15 14.90 45.11
N LEU A 432 -43.16 15.36 43.87
CA LEU A 432 -44.37 15.52 43.08
C LEU A 432 -44.88 14.15 42.61
N GLY A 433 -46.17 13.89 42.81
CA GLY A 433 -46.82 12.65 42.39
C GLY A 433 -46.91 12.52 40.87
N ALA A 434 -47.11 11.30 40.38
CA ALA A 434 -47.49 11.08 38.98
C ALA A 434 -48.88 11.68 38.72
N THR A 435 -49.10 12.18 37.50
CA THR A 435 -50.33 12.90 37.08
C THR A 435 -51.02 12.22 35.94
#